data_AF-X0JAV3-F1
#
_entry.id   AF-X0JAV3-F1
#
_cell.length_a   1.000
_cell.length_b   1.000
_cell.length_c   1.000
_cell.angle_alpha   90.00
_cell.angle_beta   90.00
_cell.angle_gamma   90.00
#
_symmetry.space_group_name_H-M   'P 1'
#
loop_
_entity.id
_entity.type
_entity.pdbx_description
1 polymer ?
#
loop_
_entity_poly.entity_id
_entity_poly.type
_entity_poly.pdbx_seq_one_letter_code
_entity_poly.pdbx_strand_id
1 'polypeptide(L)'
;MLNYTDSKYAGDERQPHVSMEKVDAHSPPETCQLMTQSGIAKAKLPWADLIVKSFFGGIFISLGPLFDLVVAGGAPGLRESNPSLITLLAAFTFPIGFVLVILTNVELVRSNMTVMMYTTLQRKTSVYDLLKNWVVCYIFNLAGCLFFT
;
A
#
# COMPACT_ATOMS: atom_id res chain seq x y z
N MET A 1 33.32 -26.34 -15.83
CA MET A 1 33.29 -24.90 -15.48
C MET A 1 32.84 -24.81 -14.05
N LEU A 2 33.75 -24.50 -13.12
CA LEU A 2 33.43 -24.24 -11.73
C LEU A 2 32.76 -22.87 -11.63
N ASN A 3 31.58 -22.81 -11.03
CA ASN A 3 30.82 -21.57 -10.85
C ASN A 3 31.62 -20.59 -9.98
N TYR A 4 31.95 -19.43 -10.56
CA TYR A 4 32.70 -18.34 -9.92
C TYR A 4 31.99 -17.78 -8.66
N THR A 5 30.70 -18.08 -8.48
CA THR A 5 29.91 -17.67 -7.32
C THR A 5 30.14 -18.54 -6.08
N ASP A 6 30.53 -19.81 -6.20
CA ASP A 6 30.64 -20.72 -5.04
C ASP A 6 31.87 -20.42 -4.16
N SER A 7 32.90 -19.78 -4.72
CA SER A 7 34.14 -19.49 -3.99
C SER A 7 34.04 -18.30 -3.03
N LYS A 8 33.04 -17.42 -3.16
CA LYS A 8 32.92 -16.21 -2.33
C LYS A 8 32.11 -16.41 -1.05
N TYR A 9 31.46 -17.57 -0.88
CA TYR A 9 30.49 -17.78 0.21
C TYR A 9 30.77 -19.04 1.05
N ALA A 10 31.92 -19.68 0.86
CA ALA A 10 32.27 -20.96 1.49
C ALA A 10 32.65 -20.87 3.00
N GLY A 11 32.21 -19.86 3.74
CA GLY A 11 32.65 -19.69 5.14
C GLY A 11 31.85 -18.74 6.03
N ASP A 12 30.60 -18.41 5.71
CA ASP A 12 29.75 -17.63 6.64
C ASP A 12 28.67 -18.53 7.27
N GLU A 13 28.90 -18.92 8.53
CA GLU A 13 28.01 -19.77 9.33
C GLU A 13 26.76 -19.03 9.85
N ARG A 14 26.54 -17.77 9.47
CA ARG A 14 25.36 -16.97 9.84
C ARG A 14 24.25 -16.97 8.78
N GLN A 15 24.22 -17.96 7.91
CA GLN A 15 23.11 -18.09 6.96
C GLN A 15 21.90 -18.72 7.65
N PRO A 16 20.73 -18.06 7.67
CA PRO A 16 19.49 -18.78 7.94
C PRO A 16 19.37 -19.87 6.88
N HIS A 17 19.13 -21.10 7.30
CA HIS A 17 18.91 -22.28 6.47
C HIS A 17 17.56 -22.16 5.73
N VAL A 18 17.45 -21.16 4.86
CA VAL A 18 16.25 -20.97 4.05
C VAL A 18 16.44 -21.81 2.80
N SER A 19 15.81 -22.99 2.79
CA SER A 19 15.57 -23.75 1.57
C SER A 19 14.97 -22.78 0.55
N MET A 20 15.69 -22.51 -0.54
CA MET A 20 15.20 -21.73 -1.68
C MET A 20 14.20 -22.58 -2.49
N GLU A 21 13.16 -23.05 -1.81
CA GLU A 21 11.91 -23.39 -2.47
C GLU A 21 11.35 -22.08 -3.03
N LYS A 22 10.91 -22.09 -4.28
CA LYS A 22 10.33 -20.92 -4.95
C LYS A 22 8.98 -20.62 -4.30
N VAL A 23 9.03 -19.99 -3.14
CA VAL A 23 7.90 -19.42 -2.44
C VAL A 23 7.48 -18.19 -3.23
N ASP A 24 6.20 -18.10 -3.61
CA ASP A 24 5.65 -16.94 -4.34
C ASP A 24 5.78 -15.61 -3.54
N ALA A 25 6.12 -15.70 -2.26
CA ALA A 25 6.46 -14.57 -1.41
C ALA A 25 7.96 -14.24 -1.46
N HIS A 26 8.25 -12.98 -1.80
CA HIS A 26 9.59 -12.42 -1.75
C HIS A 26 10.17 -12.47 -0.34
N SER A 27 11.47 -12.77 -0.25
CA SER A 27 12.21 -12.66 1.00
C SER A 27 12.20 -11.20 1.51
N PRO A 28 12.40 -10.96 2.82
CA PRO A 28 12.44 -9.58 3.35
C PRO A 28 13.47 -8.66 2.63
N PRO A 29 14.69 -9.13 2.28
CA PRO A 29 15.62 -8.34 1.47
C PRO A 29 15.10 -7.99 0.07
N GLU A 30 14.46 -8.94 -0.62
CA GLU A 30 13.87 -8.70 -1.95
C GLU A 30 12.72 -7.69 -1.89
N THR A 31 11.86 -7.79 -0.87
CA THR A 31 10.76 -6.85 -0.65
C THR A 31 11.28 -5.43 -0.40
N CYS A 32 12.36 -5.29 0.36
CA CYS A 32 13.05 -4.02 0.56
C CYS A 32 13.56 -3.43 -0.77
N GLN A 33 14.11 -4.25 -1.66
CA GLN A 33 14.55 -3.80 -2.98
C GLN A 33 13.37 -3.35 -3.85
N LEU A 34 12.27 -4.10 -3.87
CA LEU A 34 11.05 -3.73 -4.60
C LEU A 34 10.43 -2.44 -4.06
N MET A 35 10.40 -2.28 -2.73
CA MET A 35 9.96 -1.05 -2.09
C MET A 35 10.83 0.15 -2.49
N THR A 36 12.15 -0.05 -2.59
CA THR A 36 13.06 0.99 -3.09
C THR A 36 12.78 1.38 -4.53
N GLN A 37 12.58 0.39 -5.40
CA GLN A 37 12.22 0.64 -6.81
C GLN A 37 10.88 1.37 -6.92
N SER A 38 9.88 0.97 -6.13
CA SER A 38 8.58 1.62 -6.06
C SER A 38 8.70 3.09 -5.65
N GLY A 39 9.49 3.41 -4.62
CA GLY A 39 9.68 4.80 -4.20
C GLY A 39 10.40 5.66 -5.22
N ILE A 40 11.41 5.13 -5.93
CA ILE A 40 12.05 5.84 -7.05
C ILE A 40 11.04 6.11 -8.18
N ALA A 41 10.19 5.14 -8.51
CA ALA A 41 9.15 5.31 -9.53
C ALA A 41 8.12 6.38 -9.10
N LYS A 42 7.65 6.34 -7.85
CA LYS A 42 6.70 7.31 -7.28
C LYS A 42 7.25 8.73 -7.23
N ALA A 43 8.55 8.90 -6.94
CA ALA A 43 9.20 10.21 -6.95
C ALA A 43 9.21 10.85 -8.35
N LYS A 44 9.35 10.02 -9.40
CA LYS A 44 9.43 10.43 -10.81
C LYS A 44 8.07 10.60 -11.49
N LEU A 45 6.96 10.33 -10.80
CA LEU A 45 5.63 10.53 -11.37
C LEU A 45 5.44 11.99 -11.83
N PRO A 46 4.94 12.22 -13.05
CA PRO A 46 4.48 13.53 -13.49
C PRO A 46 3.41 14.08 -12.54
N TRP A 47 3.30 15.41 -12.46
CA TRP A 47 2.32 16.07 -11.61
C TRP A 47 0.88 15.63 -11.93
N ALA A 48 0.53 15.55 -13.22
CA ALA A 48 -0.80 15.13 -13.65
C ALA A 48 -1.13 13.71 -13.17
N ASP A 49 -0.22 12.76 -13.38
CA ASP A 49 -0.41 11.38 -12.95
C ASP A 49 -0.53 11.28 -11.44
N LEU A 50 0.33 11.97 -10.69
CA LEU A 50 0.27 11.98 -9.23
C LEU A 50 -1.08 12.51 -8.74
N ILE A 51 -1.57 13.61 -9.33
CA ILE A 51 -2.85 14.22 -8.96
C ILE A 51 -4.01 13.28 -9.26
N VAL A 52 -4.11 12.78 -10.49
CA VAL A 52 -5.21 11.91 -10.93
C VAL A 52 -5.22 10.61 -10.14
N LYS A 53 -4.07 9.95 -9.99
CA LYS A 53 -3.96 8.72 -9.21
C LYS A 53 -4.27 8.97 -7.73
N SER A 54 -3.88 10.12 -7.16
CA SER A 54 -4.21 10.44 -5.77
C SER A 54 -5.70 10.70 -5.57
N PHE A 55 -6.34 11.38 -6.53
CA PHE A 55 -7.79 11.63 -6.49
C PHE A 55 -8.58 10.32 -6.51
N PHE A 56 -8.26 9.40 -7.43
CA PHE A 56 -8.88 8.08 -7.46
C PHE A 56 -8.53 7.23 -6.23
N GLY A 57 -7.33 7.38 -5.67
CA GLY A 57 -6.95 6.76 -4.39
C GLY A 57 -7.89 7.14 -3.25
N GLY A 58 -8.28 8.42 -3.18
CA GLY A 58 -9.29 8.92 -2.24
C GLY A 58 -10.67 8.31 -2.44
N ILE A 59 -11.15 8.30 -3.68
CA ILE A 59 -12.45 7.69 -4.01
C ILE A 59 -12.47 6.22 -3.62
N PHE A 60 -11.44 5.45 -4.01
CA PHE A 60 -11.42 4.01 -3.73
C PHE A 60 -11.30 3.69 -2.26
N ILE A 61 -10.52 4.45 -1.48
CA ILE A 61 -10.43 4.19 -0.05
C ILE A 61 -11.72 4.55 0.70
N SER A 62 -12.49 5.53 0.20
CA SER A 62 -13.78 5.91 0.78
C SER A 62 -14.88 4.87 0.59
N LEU A 63 -14.81 4.05 -0.47
CA LEU A 63 -15.79 2.98 -0.75
C LEU A 63 -15.89 1.94 0.38
N GLY A 64 -14.77 1.58 1.02
CA GLY A 64 -14.76 0.59 2.10
C GLY A 64 -15.64 0.99 3.29
N PRO A 65 -15.38 2.14 3.94
CA PRO A 65 -16.23 2.70 4.99
C PRO A 65 -17.68 2.95 4.54
N LEU A 66 -17.90 3.33 3.27
CA LEU A 66 -19.25 3.53 2.75
C LEU A 66 -20.05 2.22 2.72
N PHE A 67 -19.46 1.12 2.25
CA PHE A 67 -20.10 -0.18 2.31
C PHE A 67 -20.33 -0.66 3.75
N ASP A 68 -19.36 -0.44 4.63
CA ASP A 68 -19.48 -0.75 6.06
C ASP A 68 -20.68 -0.02 6.68
N LEU A 69 -20.81 1.29 6.40
CA LEU A 69 -21.93 2.11 6.85
C LEU A 69 -23.28 1.63 6.28
N VAL A 70 -23.34 1.26 5.00
CA VAL A 70 -24.57 0.75 4.36
C VAL A 70 -25.00 -0.59 4.98
N VAL A 71 -24.07 -1.50 5.23
CA VAL A 71 -24.37 -2.79 5.88
C VAL A 71 -24.82 -2.56 7.32
N ALA A 72 -24.04 -1.83 8.11
CA ALA A 72 -24.34 -1.60 9.52
C ALA A 72 -25.61 -0.75 9.74
N GLY A 73 -25.87 0.20 8.84
CA GLY A 73 -27.04 1.09 8.87
C GLY A 73 -28.30 0.46 8.26
N GLY A 74 -28.15 -0.41 7.27
CA GLY A 74 -29.27 -0.98 6.49
C GLY A 74 -30.06 -2.09 7.18
N ALA A 75 -29.56 -2.63 8.30
CA ALA A 75 -30.21 -3.72 9.03
C ALA A 75 -30.46 -3.37 10.52
N PRO A 76 -31.31 -2.38 10.84
CA PRO A 76 -31.52 -1.92 12.21
C PRO A 76 -32.01 -3.03 13.16
N GLY A 77 -32.93 -3.89 12.72
CA GLY A 77 -33.41 -5.01 13.54
C GLY A 77 -32.34 -6.06 13.83
N LEU A 78 -31.38 -6.28 12.90
CA LEU A 78 -30.24 -7.15 13.15
C LEU A 78 -29.24 -6.51 14.10
N ARG A 79 -29.09 -5.18 14.02
CA ARG A 79 -28.23 -4.41 14.94
C ARG A 79 -28.74 -4.41 16.38
N GLU A 80 -30.05 -4.36 16.58
CA GLU A 80 -30.67 -4.46 17.91
C GLU A 80 -30.59 -5.88 18.48
N SER A 81 -30.90 -6.89 17.66
CA SER A 81 -30.91 -8.29 18.12
C SER A 81 -29.51 -8.88 18.30
N ASN A 82 -28.56 -8.56 17.40
CA ASN A 82 -27.24 -9.17 17.32
C ASN A 82 -26.17 -8.14 16.85
N PRO A 83 -25.79 -7.18 17.71
CA PRO A 83 -24.87 -6.09 17.35
C PRO A 83 -23.49 -6.59 16.90
N SER A 84 -23.01 -7.70 17.47
CA SER A 84 -21.71 -8.28 17.10
C SER A 84 -21.71 -8.84 15.69
N LEU A 85 -22.82 -9.46 15.27
CA LEU A 85 -22.92 -10.08 13.94
C LEU A 85 -22.95 -9.02 12.85
N ILE A 86 -23.74 -7.95 13.03
CA ILE A 86 -23.79 -6.87 12.03
C ILE A 86 -22.44 -6.16 11.92
N THR A 87 -21.75 -5.94 13.05
CA THR A 87 -20.43 -5.31 13.05
C THR A 87 -19.39 -6.17 12.33
N LEU A 88 -19.43 -7.49 12.51
CA LEU A 88 -18.57 -8.42 11.80
C LEU A 88 -18.82 -8.39 10.28
N LEU A 89 -20.09 -8.45 9.87
CA LEU A 89 -20.47 -8.39 8.46
C LEU A 89 -20.05 -7.08 7.80
N ALA A 90 -20.25 -5.96 8.49
CA ALA A 90 -19.84 -4.65 8.01
C ALA A 90 -18.31 -4.56 7.88
N ALA A 91 -17.55 -5.03 8.88
CA ALA A 91 -16.09 -5.04 8.86
C ALA A 91 -15.48 -5.83 7.69
N PHE A 92 -16.16 -6.87 7.18
CA PHE A 92 -15.72 -7.61 5.99
C PHE A 92 -15.76 -6.78 4.70
N THR A 93 -16.54 -5.70 4.66
CA THR A 93 -16.65 -4.84 3.48
C THR A 93 -15.56 -3.77 3.42
N PHE A 94 -14.97 -3.40 4.56
CA PHE A 94 -13.94 -2.38 4.62
C PHE A 94 -12.70 -2.67 3.73
N PRO A 95 -12.16 -3.90 3.65
CA PRO A 95 -11.03 -4.23 2.78
C PRO A 95 -11.24 -3.98 1.28
N ILE A 96 -12.49 -3.86 0.81
CA ILE A 96 -12.81 -3.64 -0.61
C ILE A 96 -12.09 -2.40 -1.16
N GLY A 97 -12.06 -1.32 -0.38
CA GLY A 97 -11.37 -0.09 -0.79
C GLY A 97 -9.86 -0.29 -1.01
N PHE A 98 -9.21 -1.09 -0.15
CA PHE A 98 -7.79 -1.43 -0.31
C PHE A 98 -7.53 -2.31 -1.53
N VAL A 99 -8.41 -3.29 -1.80
CA VAL A 99 -8.31 -4.15 -2.99
C VAL A 99 -8.36 -3.31 -4.25
N LEU A 100 -9.28 -2.35 -4.34
CA LEU A 100 -9.37 -1.44 -5.49
C LEU A 100 -8.09 -0.60 -5.65
N VAL A 101 -7.55 -0.06 -4.55
CA VAL A 101 -6.29 0.69 -4.58
C VAL A 101 -5.13 -0.15 -5.13
N ILE A 102 -5.04 -1.41 -4.73
CA ILE A 102 -3.98 -2.34 -5.19
C ILE A 102 -4.16 -2.70 -6.66
N LEU A 103 -5.37 -3.08 -7.08
CA LEU A 103 -5.65 -3.51 -8.46
C LEU A 103 -5.43 -2.38 -9.47
N THR A 104 -5.80 -1.15 -9.10
CA THR A 104 -5.69 0.03 -9.97
C THR A 104 -4.32 0.72 -9.88
N ASN A 105 -3.46 0.31 -8.94
CA ASN A 105 -2.14 0.89 -8.70
C ASN A 105 -2.18 2.43 -8.52
N VAL A 106 -3.23 2.93 -7.87
CA VAL A 106 -3.38 4.36 -7.55
C VAL A 106 -2.51 4.78 -6.35
N GLU A 107 -2.40 6.08 -6.13
CA GLU A 107 -1.55 6.65 -5.09
C GLU A 107 -2.37 6.90 -3.81
N LEU A 108 -2.05 6.17 -2.75
CA LEU A 108 -2.68 6.30 -1.44
C LEU A 108 -1.69 6.88 -0.43
N VAL A 109 -2.08 7.94 0.27
CA VAL A 109 -1.17 8.71 1.14
C VAL A 109 -0.47 7.84 2.18
N ARG A 110 -1.18 6.89 2.82
CA ARG A 110 -0.58 6.01 3.84
C ARG A 110 0.49 5.08 3.27
N SER A 111 0.27 4.51 2.09
CA SER A 111 1.28 3.65 1.43
C SER A 111 2.50 4.48 1.03
N ASN A 112 2.25 5.67 0.48
CA ASN A 112 3.31 6.57 0.06
C ASN A 112 4.12 7.13 1.23
N MET A 113 3.52 7.32 2.41
CA MET A 113 4.25 7.68 3.63
C MET A 113 5.34 6.66 3.94
N THR A 114 5.02 5.38 3.92
CA THR A 114 5.98 4.31 4.17
C THR A 114 7.04 4.24 3.06
N VAL A 115 6.62 4.19 1.79
CA VAL A 115 7.52 4.00 0.64
C VAL A 115 8.45 5.19 0.42
N MET A 116 7.94 6.41 0.47
CA MET A 116 8.75 7.62 0.26
C MET A 116 9.69 7.86 1.44
N MET A 117 9.26 7.62 2.69
CA MET A 117 10.14 7.73 3.85
C MET A 117 11.31 6.75 3.75
N TYR A 118 11.02 5.47 3.49
CA TYR A 118 12.03 4.42 3.36
C TYR A 118 13.08 4.72 2.28
N THR A 119 12.64 5.21 1.12
CA THR A 119 13.54 5.54 0.01
C THR A 119 14.33 6.84 0.21
N THR A 120 13.74 7.81 0.89
CA THR A 120 14.42 9.07 1.23
C THR A 120 15.51 8.84 2.27
N LEU A 121 15.25 7.98 3.27
CA LEU A 121 16.25 7.59 4.27
C LEU A 121 17.47 6.88 3.65
N GLN A 122 17.24 6.11 2.59
CA GLN A 122 18.31 5.51 1.77
C GLN A 122 18.98 6.50 0.80
N ARG A 123 18.58 7.77 0.80
CA ARG A 123 19.05 8.81 -0.13
C ARG A 123 18.83 8.46 -1.61
N LYS A 124 17.81 7.66 -1.91
CA LYS A 124 17.42 7.29 -3.29
C LYS A 124 16.43 8.27 -3.91
N THR A 125 15.75 9.05 -3.07
CA THR A 125 14.81 10.12 -3.45
C THR A 125 15.15 11.37 -2.63
N SER A 126 14.78 12.55 -3.15
CA SER A 126 15.04 13.81 -2.44
C SER A 126 13.97 14.11 -1.39
N VAL A 127 14.31 14.93 -0.39
CA VAL A 127 13.33 15.44 0.58
C VAL A 127 12.22 16.23 -0.12
N TYR A 128 12.55 16.93 -1.21
CA TYR A 128 11.56 17.61 -2.04
C TYR A 128 10.57 16.63 -2.67
N ASP A 129 11.04 15.50 -3.21
CA ASP A 129 10.15 14.48 -3.79
C ASP A 129 9.21 13.87 -2.76
N LEU A 130 9.71 13.63 -1.54
CA LEU A 130 8.91 13.17 -0.42
C LEU A 130 7.80 14.17 -0.08
N LEU A 131 8.15 15.43 0.14
CA LEU A 131 7.18 16.47 0.52
C LEU A 131 6.16 16.72 -0.60
N LYS A 132 6.62 16.82 -1.84
CA LYS A 132 5.77 16.91 -3.04
C LYS A 132 4.76 15.77 -3.06
N ASN A 133 5.23 14.53 -2.94
CA ASN A 133 4.37 13.36 -2.99
C ASN A 133 3.36 13.37 -1.84
N TRP A 134 3.80 13.61 -0.60
CA TRP A 134 2.91 13.59 0.56
C TRP A 134 1.83 14.65 0.52
N VAL A 135 2.21 15.90 0.21
CA VAL A 135 1.28 17.02 0.19
C VAL A 135 0.25 16.84 -0.93
N VAL A 136 0.70 16.54 -2.16
CA VAL A 136 -0.21 16.33 -3.29
C VAL A 136 -1.11 15.11 -3.02
N CYS A 137 -0.52 13.99 -2.60
CA CYS A 137 -1.29 12.76 -2.38
C CYS A 137 -2.32 12.95 -1.27
N TYR A 138 -1.97 13.63 -0.17
CA TYR A 138 -2.91 13.95 0.91
C TYR A 138 -4.07 14.82 0.44
N ILE A 139 -3.77 15.95 -0.23
CA ILE A 139 -4.80 16.91 -0.68
C ILE A 139 -5.78 16.23 -1.65
N PHE A 140 -5.27 15.50 -2.63
CA PHE A 140 -6.13 14.88 -3.64
C PHE A 140 -6.81 13.60 -3.15
N ASN A 141 -6.21 12.83 -2.23
CA ASN A 141 -6.96 11.76 -1.53
C ASN A 141 -8.12 12.35 -0.74
N LEU A 142 -7.89 13.43 0.01
CA LEU A 142 -8.96 14.11 0.75
C LEU A 142 -10.05 14.62 -0.20
N ALA A 143 -9.66 15.29 -1.30
CA ALA A 143 -10.60 15.75 -2.32
C ALA A 143 -11.42 14.60 -2.94
N GLY A 144 -10.77 13.46 -3.23
CA GLY A 144 -11.45 12.26 -3.73
C GLY A 144 -12.45 11.68 -2.73
N CYS A 145 -12.07 11.58 -1.45
CA CYS A 145 -12.98 11.16 -0.38
C CYS A 145 -14.21 12.08 -0.28
N LEU A 146 -14.00 13.40 -0.27
CA LEU A 146 -15.07 14.39 -0.15
C LEU A 146 -15.94 14.51 -1.40
N PHE A 147 -15.40 14.20 -2.57
CA PHE A 147 -16.18 14.18 -3.81
C PHE A 147 -17.15 13.01 -3.86
N PHE A 148 -16.75 11.87 -3.32
CA PHE A 148 -17.51 10.63 -3.40
C PHE A 148 -18.44 10.38 -2.21
N THR A 149 -18.06 10.85 -1.01
CA THR A 149 -18.81 10.67 0.24
C THR A 149 -19.76 11.84 0.49
#